data_AF-A0A535S1Z0-F1
#
_entry.id   AF-A0A535S1Z0-F1
#
_cell.length_a   1.000
_cell.length_b   1.000
_cell.length_c   1.000
_cell.angle_alpha   90.00
_cell.angle_beta   90.00
_cell.angle_gamma   90.00
#
_symmetry.space_group_name_H-M   'P 1'
#
loop_
_entity.id
_entity.type
_entity.pdbx_description
1 polymer ?
#
loop_
_entity_poly.entity_id
_entity_poly.type
_entity_poly.pdbx_seq_one_letter_code
_entity_poly.pdbx_strand_id
1 'polypeptide(L)' 'MRMQIPKTTPQPRWRLAEARTERKWSQQEVADLISTTYVNISRWERGITRPNPYFRRK' A
#
# COMPACT_ATOMS: atom_id res chain seq x y z
N MET A 1 7.29 5.06 33.27
CA MET A 1 7.75 5.75 32.04
C MET A 1 6.97 5.23 30.84
N ARG A 2 6.22 6.08 30.13
CA ARG A 2 5.65 5.71 28.81
C ARG A 2 6.76 5.84 27.78
N MET A 3 7.28 4.72 27.27
CA MET A 3 8.18 4.74 26.13
C MET A 3 7.40 5.26 24.92
N GLN A 4 7.66 6.51 24.52
CA GLN A 4 7.15 7.05 23.26
C GLN A 4 7.94 6.38 22.14
N ILE A 5 7.32 5.41 21.46
CA ILE A 5 7.87 4.85 20.22
C ILE A 5 7.96 6.03 19.24
N PRO A 6 9.13 6.31 18.63
CA PRO A 6 9.24 7.37 17.64
C PRO A 6 8.22 7.09 16.54
N LYS A 7 7.32 8.05 16.28
CA LYS A 7 6.37 7.96 15.18
C LYS A 7 7.18 7.93 13.89
N THR A 8 7.49 6.73 13.38
CA THR A 8 8.09 6.58 12.06
C THR A 8 7.13 7.18 11.06
N THR A 9 7.51 8.34 10.50
CA THR A 9 6.77 8.98 9.41
C THR A 9 6.59 7.95 8.30
N PRO A 10 5.35 7.71 7.84
CA PRO A 10 5.10 6.79 6.73
C PRO A 10 5.92 7.21 5.51
N GLN A 11 6.84 6.36 5.06
CA GLN A 11 7.54 6.59 3.80
C GLN A 11 6.67 6.08 2.64
N PRO A 12 6.32 6.92 1.66
CA PRO A 12 5.55 6.50 0.49
C PRO A 12 6.21 5.35 -0.25
N ARG A 13 5.41 4.41 -0.75
CA ARG A 13 5.85 3.26 -1.54
C ARG A 13 5.68 3.55 -3.02
N TRP A 14 6.51 4.46 -3.52
CA TRP A 14 6.47 4.94 -4.91
C TRP A 14 6.47 3.80 -5.93
N ARG A 15 7.25 2.73 -5.72
CA ARG A 15 7.27 1.54 -6.60
C ARG A 15 5.91 0.88 -6.81
N LEU A 16 5.03 0.89 -5.79
CA LEU A 16 3.70 0.30 -5.91
C LEU A 16 2.79 1.19 -6.77
N ALA A 17 2.86 2.50 -6.56
CA ALA A 17 2.12 3.47 -7.37
C ALA A 17 2.64 3.51 -8.82
N GLU A 18 3.95 3.46 -9.02
CA GLU A 18 4.61 3.43 -10.33
C GLU A 18 4.16 2.22 -11.15
N ALA A 19 4.29 1.00 -10.61
CA ALA A 19 3.87 -0.22 -11.29
C ALA A 19 2.38 -0.22 -11.66
N ARG A 20 1.54 0.41 -10.83
CA ARG A 20 0.12 0.62 -11.13
C ARG A 20 -0.06 1.59 -12.30
N THR A 21 0.63 2.73 -12.29
CA THR A 21 0.55 3.74 -13.34
C THR A 21 1.11 3.27 -14.68
N GLU A 22 2.19 2.49 -14.68
CA GLU A 22 2.77 1.88 -15.89
C GLU A 22 1.76 0.97 -16.59
N ARG A 23 0.92 0.29 -15.81
CA ARG A 23 -0.16 -0.59 -16.29
C ARG A 23 -1.47 0.15 -16.54
N LYS A 24 -1.49 1.47 -16.37
CA LYS A 24 -2.66 2.34 -16.51
C LYS A 24 -3.85 1.93 -15.62
N TRP A 25 -3.58 1.34 -14.46
CA TRP A 25 -4.61 0.95 -13.51
C TRP A 25 -4.88 2.08 -12.50
N SER A 26 -6.14 2.25 -12.15
CA SER A 26 -6.59 2.99 -10.97
C SER A 26 -6.37 2.15 -9.70
N GLN A 27 -6.39 2.81 -8.54
CA GLN A 27 -6.30 2.09 -7.27
C GLN A 27 -7.50 1.14 -7.05
N GLN A 28 -8.66 1.47 -7.62
CA GLN A 28 -9.86 0.61 -7.58
C GLN A 28 -9.65 -0.65 -8.42
N GLU A 29 -9.17 -0.51 -9.66
CA GLU A 29 -8.87 -1.67 -10.52
C GLU A 29 -7.86 -2.62 -9.88
N VAL A 30 -6.80 -2.09 -9.25
CA VAL A 30 -5.85 -2.93 -8.50
C VAL A 30 -6.54 -3.62 -7.35
N ALA A 31 -7.41 -2.91 -6.61
CA ALA A 31 -8.13 -3.49 -5.48
C ALA A 31 -9.02 -4.67 -5.92
N ASP A 32 -9.72 -4.52 -7.04
CA ASP A 32 -10.60 -5.54 -7.60
C ASP A 32 -9.79 -6.77 -8.06
N LEU A 33 -8.64 -6.55 -8.72
CA LEU A 33 -7.75 -7.61 -9.21
C LEU A 33 -7.19 -8.51 -8.11
N ILE A 34 -6.95 -7.97 -6.91
CA ILE A 34 -6.40 -8.74 -5.77
C ILE A 34 -7.40 -8.92 -4.63
N SER A 35 -8.69 -8.69 -4.90
CA SER A 35 -9.80 -8.87 -3.96
C SER A 35 -9.55 -8.17 -2.61
N THR A 36 -9.26 -6.88 -2.67
CA THR A 36 -9.12 -6.00 -1.50
C THR A 36 -9.92 -4.72 -1.70
N THR A 37 -9.67 -3.68 -0.90
CA THR A 37 -10.35 -2.39 -1.03
C THR A 37 -9.40 -1.31 -1.52
N TYR A 38 -9.94 -0.32 -2.24
CA TYR A 38 -9.23 0.91 -2.62
C TYR A 38 -8.48 1.55 -1.44
N VAL A 39 -9.10 1.55 -0.25
CA VAL A 39 -8.52 2.11 0.98
C VAL A 39 -7.22 1.39 1.37
N ASN A 40 -7.17 0.06 1.21
CA ASN A 40 -5.95 -0.70 1.46
C ASN A 40 -4.83 -0.32 0.48
N ILE A 41 -5.15 -0.21 -0.81
CA ILE A 41 -4.18 0.23 -1.83
C ILE A 41 -3.63 1.61 -1.50
N SER A 42 -4.50 2.58 -1.21
CA SER A 42 -4.10 3.95 -0.85
C SER A 42 -3.20 3.98 0.39
N ARG A 43 -3.51 3.20 1.43
CA ARG A 43 -2.67 3.08 2.63
C ARG A 43 -1.31 2.46 2.32
N TRP A 44 -1.23 1.49 1.42
CA TRP A 44 0.04 0.88 1.03
C TRP A 44 0.89 1.85 0.21
N GLU A 45 0.32 2.51 -0.80
CA GLU A 45 1.02 3.53 -1.60
C GLU A 45 1.57 4.66 -0.73
N ARG A 46 0.81 5.08 0.29
CA ARG A 46 1.23 6.12 1.25
C ARG A 46 2.14 5.62 2.37
N GLY A 47 2.44 4.32 2.41
CA GLY A 47 3.29 3.70 3.44
C GLY A 47 2.67 3.61 4.83
N ILE A 48 1.36 3.85 4.98
CA ILE A 48 0.64 3.82 6.27
C ILE A 48 0.60 2.39 6.81
N THR A 49 0.33 1.41 5.95
CA THR A 49 0.35 -0.01 6.32
C THR A 49 1.14 -0.82 5.30
N ARG A 50 1.53 -2.03 5.67
CA ARG A 50 2.19 -2.99 4.76
C ARG A 50 1.13 -3.99 4.26
N PRO A 51 1.13 -4.38 2.97
CA PRO A 51 0.28 -5.47 2.50
C PRO A 51 0.65 -6.76 3.21
N ASN A 52 -0.34 -7.55 3.63
CA ASN A 52 -0.12 -8.90 4.15
C ASN A 52 0.63 -9.75 3.09
N PRO A 53 1.50 -10.70 3.50
CA PRO A 53 2.07 -11.71 2.59
C PRO A 53 1.08 -12.32 1.58
N TYR A 54 -0.19 -12.54 1.95
CA TYR A 54 -1.24 -13.02 1.04
C TYR A 54 -1.41 -12.15 -0.22
N PHE A 55 -1.28 -10.82 -0.09
CA PHE A 55 -1.37 -9.87 -1.21
C PHE A 55 -0.05 -9.71 -1.98
N ARG A 56 1.00 -10.45 -1.61
CA ARG A 56 2.29 -10.44 -2.28
C ARG A 56 2.49 -11.82 -2.90
N ARG A 57 2.23 -11.92 -4.20
CA ARG A 57 2.55 -13.14 -4.96
C ARG A 57 4.08 -13.39 -4.87
N LYS A 58 4.48 -14.65 -4.73
CA LYS A 58 5.88 -15.07 -4.85
C LYS A 58 6.36 -14.97 -6.30
#